data_AF-A0A959SKZ0-F1
#
_entry.id   AF-A0A959SKZ0-F1
#
_cell.length_a   1.000
_cell.length_b   1.000
_cell.length_c   1.000
_cell.angle_alpha   90.00
_cell.angle_beta   90.00
_cell.angle_gamma   90.00
#
_symmetry.space_group_name_H-M   'P 1'
#
loop_
_entity.id
_entity.type
_entity.pdbx_description
1 polymer ?
#
loop_
_entity_poly.entity_id
_entity_poly.type
_entity_poly.pdbx_seq_one_letter_code
_entity_poly.pdbx_strand_id
1 'polypeptide(L)'
;KFLQRKRYAFLFELKPTDYKGWAKGLKQAGYATDPAYPQKLIALIERYHLDDLDKGIDVSYKPSSAPKPEPSRKGGRSNASDVVITLGGGRAVDSFEGRIKFVRAKEGDTFVKLASDLEMTHGMLARWNDMDKDAILEAGQMIFVQPKRNSSKSSAKYSAKAGESLWDVSQQYGVKLSRLAKYNDLPEDAKLNAGQKVLLRKAKR
;
A
#
# COMPACT_ATOMS: atom_id res chain seq x y z
N LYS A 1 14.29 -17.62 6.22
CA LYS A 1 14.84 -16.33 6.73
C LYS A 1 15.59 -15.62 5.61
N PHE A 2 15.25 -14.37 5.31
CA PHE A 2 15.72 -13.64 4.11
C PHE A 2 17.22 -13.29 4.13
N LEU A 3 17.75 -12.82 5.27
CA LEU A 3 19.14 -12.39 5.42
C LEU A 3 20.16 -13.54 5.58
N GLN A 4 19.71 -14.79 5.60
CA GLN A 4 20.60 -15.96 5.78
C GLN A 4 21.17 -16.51 4.46
N ARG A 5 20.91 -15.86 3.32
CA ARG A 5 21.43 -16.31 2.02
C ARG A 5 22.92 -15.97 1.94
N LYS A 6 23.72 -16.86 1.32
CA LYS A 6 25.18 -16.70 1.17
C LYS A 6 25.62 -15.30 0.67
N ARG A 7 24.85 -14.70 -0.25
CA ARG A 7 25.10 -13.35 -0.79
C ARG A 7 25.07 -12.21 0.24
N TYR A 8 24.48 -12.43 1.42
CA TYR A 8 24.40 -11.47 2.52
C TYR A 8 25.36 -11.80 3.66
N ALA A 9 26.10 -12.92 3.60
CA ALA A 9 26.91 -13.39 4.72
C ALA A 9 27.96 -12.36 5.17
N PHE A 10 28.64 -11.72 4.22
CA PHE A 10 29.66 -10.69 4.50
C PHE A 10 29.11 -9.46 5.22
N LEU A 11 27.78 -9.21 5.18
CA LEU A 11 27.18 -8.10 5.92
C LEU A 11 27.30 -8.29 7.43
N PHE A 12 27.29 -9.54 7.90
CA PHE A 12 27.39 -9.85 9.33
C PHE A 12 28.83 -9.73 9.86
N GLU A 13 29.82 -9.48 8.99
CA GLU A 13 31.17 -9.11 9.38
C GLU A 13 31.25 -7.61 9.74
N LEU A 14 30.27 -6.81 9.29
CA LEU A 14 30.16 -5.40 9.65
C LEU A 14 29.61 -5.26 11.07
N LYS A 15 30.01 -4.17 11.75
CA LYS A 15 29.41 -3.81 13.03
C LYS A 15 27.91 -3.58 12.85
N PRO A 16 27.04 -4.05 13.78
CA PRO A 16 25.60 -3.78 13.70
C PRO A 16 25.26 -2.28 13.60
N THR A 17 26.08 -1.42 14.20
CA THR A 17 25.93 0.05 14.18
C THR A 17 26.49 0.72 12.93
N ASP A 18 27.17 -0.01 12.03
CA ASP A 18 27.71 0.55 10.78
C ASP A 18 26.64 0.62 9.69
N TYR A 19 25.61 1.43 9.91
CA TYR A 19 24.49 1.56 8.98
C TYR A 19 24.93 2.01 7.56
N LYS A 20 26.06 2.72 7.44
CA LYS A 20 26.65 3.13 6.16
C LYS A 20 27.23 1.93 5.40
N GLY A 21 27.99 1.08 6.09
CA GLY A 21 28.50 -0.18 5.56
C GLY A 21 27.36 -1.11 5.17
N TRP A 22 26.36 -1.28 6.04
CA TRP A 22 25.17 -2.08 5.76
C TRP A 22 24.41 -1.59 4.53
N ALA A 23 24.20 -0.27 4.38
CA ALA A 23 23.50 0.29 3.24
C ALA A 23 24.21 0.00 1.90
N LYS A 24 25.55 0.15 1.87
CA LYS A 24 26.37 -0.17 0.69
C LYS A 24 26.40 -1.67 0.41
N GLY A 25 26.60 -2.48 1.43
CA GLY A 25 26.66 -3.93 1.32
C GLY A 25 25.33 -4.54 0.88
N LEU A 26 24.18 -4.01 1.31
CA LEU A 26 22.87 -4.45 0.85
C LEU A 26 22.71 -4.23 -0.66
N LYS A 27 23.13 -3.08 -1.19
CA LYS A 27 23.15 -2.83 -2.64
C LYS A 27 24.09 -3.80 -3.36
N GLN A 28 25.32 -3.98 -2.86
CA GLN A 28 26.30 -4.89 -3.45
C GLN A 28 25.81 -6.34 -3.44
N ALA A 29 25.18 -6.75 -2.35
CA ALA A 29 24.50 -8.01 -2.22
C ALA A 29 23.23 -8.07 -3.09
N GLY A 30 22.90 -7.06 -3.89
CA GLY A 30 21.79 -6.99 -4.84
C GLY A 30 20.39 -7.00 -4.22
N TYR A 31 20.26 -6.45 -3.02
CA TYR A 31 18.96 -6.20 -2.38
C TYR A 31 18.14 -5.15 -3.16
N ALA A 32 18.83 -4.12 -3.66
CA ALA A 32 18.24 -3.01 -4.40
C ALA A 32 18.94 -2.82 -5.74
N THR A 33 18.14 -2.52 -6.78
CA THR A 33 18.63 -2.23 -8.13
C THR A 33 18.95 -0.76 -8.35
N ASP A 34 18.43 0.13 -7.49
CA ASP A 34 18.63 1.56 -7.58
C ASP A 34 20.08 1.94 -7.22
N PRO A 35 20.83 2.60 -8.13
CA PRO A 35 22.20 3.04 -7.86
C PRO A 35 22.33 3.95 -6.63
N ALA A 36 21.31 4.75 -6.33
CA ALA A 36 21.26 5.71 -5.23
C ALA A 36 20.70 5.11 -3.92
N TYR A 37 20.40 3.81 -3.88
CA TYR A 37 19.81 3.15 -2.72
C TYR A 37 20.61 3.36 -1.42
N PRO A 38 21.95 3.17 -1.37
CA PRO A 38 22.72 3.37 -0.15
C PRO A 38 22.59 4.79 0.38
N GLN A 39 22.69 5.78 -0.51
CA GLN A 39 22.60 7.20 -0.17
C GLN A 39 21.21 7.55 0.39
N LYS A 40 20.15 7.01 -0.20
CA LYS A 40 18.77 7.23 0.29
C LYS A 40 18.56 6.64 1.69
N LEU A 41 19.07 5.43 1.94
CA LEU A 41 18.95 4.79 3.25
C LEU A 41 19.75 5.55 4.30
N ILE A 42 21.01 5.90 4.00
CA ILE A 42 21.87 6.72 4.88
C ILE A 42 21.19 8.06 5.19
N ALA A 43 20.67 8.75 4.16
CA ALA A 43 20.00 10.03 4.35
C ALA A 43 18.75 9.92 5.23
N LEU A 44 17.99 8.82 5.17
CA LEU A 44 16.85 8.60 6.06
C LEU A 44 17.30 8.39 7.51
N ILE A 45 18.31 7.56 7.73
CA ILE A 45 18.86 7.29 9.07
C ILE A 45 19.38 8.59 9.69
N GLU A 46 20.18 9.36 8.94
CA GLU A 46 20.75 10.63 9.41
C GLU A 46 19.68 11.71 9.63
N ARG A 47 18.68 11.82 8.73
CA ARG A 47 17.63 12.85 8.84
C ARG A 47 16.73 12.68 10.07
N TYR A 48 16.55 11.44 10.51
CA TYR A 48 15.72 11.10 11.66
C TYR A 48 16.55 10.66 12.88
N HIS A 49 17.87 10.76 12.82
CA HIS A 49 18.77 10.34 13.89
C HIS A 49 18.47 8.92 14.41
N LEU A 50 18.19 7.99 13.49
CA LEU A 50 17.77 6.63 13.87
C LEU A 50 18.91 5.82 14.50
N ASP A 51 20.17 6.19 14.22
CA ASP A 51 21.35 5.58 14.83
C ASP A 51 21.50 5.90 16.32
N ASP A 52 20.76 6.89 16.84
CA ASP A 52 20.72 7.18 18.28
C ASP A 52 19.93 6.12 19.06
N LEU A 53 18.99 5.42 18.40
CA LEU A 53 18.28 4.29 19.00
C LEU A 53 19.23 3.13 19.34
N ASP A 54 20.26 2.92 18.51
CA ASP A 54 21.28 1.90 18.78
C ASP A 54 22.15 2.24 20.01
N LYS A 55 22.12 3.50 20.45
CA LYS A 55 22.83 4.00 21.64
C LYS A 55 21.91 4.02 22.88
N GLY A 56 20.66 3.57 22.76
CA GLY A 56 19.66 3.58 23.83
C GLY A 56 19.14 4.98 24.17
N ILE A 57 19.31 5.96 23.28
CA ILE A 57 18.77 7.31 23.42
C ILE A 57 17.34 7.29 22.90
N ASP A 58 16.38 7.66 23.75
CA ASP A 58 14.98 7.78 23.34
C ASP A 58 14.82 9.05 22.48
N VAL A 59 14.61 8.86 21.17
CA VAL A 59 14.64 9.96 20.20
C VAL A 59 13.25 10.62 20.13
N SER A 60 13.05 11.75 20.81
CA SER A 60 11.83 12.55 20.62
C SER A 60 11.81 13.11 19.20
N TYR A 61 10.88 12.65 18.37
CA TYR A 61 10.83 12.96 16.94
C TYR A 61 10.68 14.47 16.66
N LYS A 62 11.76 15.10 16.19
CA LYS A 62 11.77 16.41 15.50
C LYS A 62 12.64 16.28 14.24
N PRO A 63 12.05 16.06 13.06
CA PRO A 63 12.83 15.90 11.85
C PRO A 63 13.58 17.20 11.54
N SER A 64 14.88 17.10 11.27
CA SER A 64 15.67 18.21 10.77
C SER A 64 15.05 18.77 9.48
N SER A 65 15.17 20.09 9.25
CA SER A 65 14.60 20.81 8.10
C SER A 65 15.13 20.37 6.73
N ALA A 66 16.05 19.40 6.69
CA ALA A 66 16.53 18.79 5.45
C ALA A 66 15.37 18.28 4.59
N PRO A 67 15.37 18.47 3.25
CA PRO A 67 14.32 17.98 2.37
C PRO A 67 14.25 16.44 2.35
N LYS A 68 13.04 15.90 2.22
CA LYS A 68 12.83 14.44 2.10
C LYS A 68 13.43 13.96 0.78
N PRO A 69 14.17 12.83 0.74
CA PRO A 69 14.64 12.28 -0.52
C PRO A 69 13.44 12.01 -1.45
N GLU A 70 13.52 12.50 -2.68
CA GLU A 70 12.43 12.35 -3.65
C GLU A 70 12.11 10.87 -3.90
N PRO A 71 10.82 10.50 -3.96
CA PRO A 71 10.42 9.14 -4.33
C PRO A 71 10.82 8.89 -5.78
N SER A 72 11.87 8.07 -6.00
CA SER A 72 12.24 7.66 -7.35
C SER A 72 11.13 6.81 -7.96
N ARG A 73 10.41 7.35 -8.91
CA ARG A 73 9.49 6.59 -9.75
C ARG A 73 10.31 5.76 -10.73
N LYS A 74 10.50 4.47 -10.45
CA LYS A 74 10.55 3.37 -11.45
C LYS A 74 10.76 2.01 -10.77
N GLY A 75 9.94 1.03 -11.17
CA GLY A 75 10.06 -0.37 -10.76
C GLY A 75 8.72 -1.09 -10.81
N GLY A 76 8.31 -1.54 -12.00
CA GLY A 76 7.18 -2.46 -12.14
C GLY A 76 7.47 -3.79 -11.42
N ARG A 77 6.45 -4.40 -10.84
CA ARG A 77 6.55 -5.76 -10.28
C ARG A 77 5.50 -6.69 -10.88
N SER A 78 6.01 -7.86 -11.19
CA SER A 78 5.41 -9.05 -11.78
C SER A 78 4.29 -9.65 -10.92
N ASN A 79 3.35 -10.30 -11.61
CA ASN A 79 2.27 -11.09 -11.03
C ASN A 79 2.83 -12.36 -10.37
N ALA A 80 2.54 -12.55 -9.10
CA ALA A 80 2.52 -13.85 -8.45
C ALA A 80 1.14 -14.00 -7.82
N SER A 81 0.27 -14.73 -8.52
CA SER A 81 -1.07 -15.11 -8.06
C SER A 81 -0.97 -16.21 -7.01
N ASP A 82 -1.78 -16.08 -5.97
CA ASP A 82 -2.13 -17.10 -4.97
C ASP A 82 -1.04 -17.50 -3.97
N VAL A 83 -0.55 -16.51 -3.22
CA VAL A 83 0.04 -16.73 -1.90
C VAL A 83 -0.69 -15.84 -0.91
N VAL A 84 -1.31 -16.44 0.11
CA VAL A 84 -1.73 -15.73 1.32
C VAL A 84 -0.45 -15.23 1.98
N ILE A 85 -0.11 -13.97 1.75
CA ILE A 85 1.06 -13.34 2.35
C ILE A 85 0.57 -12.77 3.67
N THR A 86 0.93 -13.41 4.78
CA THR A 86 0.88 -12.82 6.11
C THR A 86 1.85 -11.63 6.11
N LEU A 87 1.35 -10.43 5.81
CA LEU A 87 2.07 -9.21 6.13
C LEU A 87 2.08 -9.09 7.66
N GLY A 88 3.23 -8.71 8.21
CA GLY A 88 3.48 -8.68 9.66
C GLY A 88 2.32 -8.04 10.42
N GLY A 89 1.84 -8.73 11.46
CA GLY A 89 0.75 -8.28 12.33
C GLY A 89 -0.50 -9.18 12.38
N GLY A 90 -0.47 -10.39 11.81
CA GLY A 90 -1.45 -11.45 12.10
C GLY A 90 -2.86 -11.25 11.50
N ARG A 91 -3.06 -10.24 10.64
CA ARG A 91 -4.29 -10.12 9.85
C ARG A 91 -4.24 -10.99 8.59
N ALA A 92 -5.32 -11.74 8.36
CA ALA A 92 -5.50 -12.48 7.12
C ALA A 92 -5.71 -11.50 5.95
N VAL A 93 -4.86 -11.61 4.94
CA VAL A 93 -4.93 -10.82 3.70
C VAL A 93 -5.49 -11.70 2.60
N ASP A 94 -6.69 -11.36 2.13
CA ASP A 94 -7.39 -12.04 1.05
C ASP A 94 -7.07 -11.39 -0.30
N SER A 95 -7.43 -12.08 -1.39
CA SER A 95 -7.26 -11.59 -2.76
C SER A 95 -8.59 -11.53 -3.52
N PHE A 96 -8.96 -10.33 -3.94
CA PHE A 96 -10.07 -10.07 -4.84
C PHE A 96 -9.64 -10.24 -6.30
N GLU A 97 -10.42 -11.00 -7.08
CA GLU A 97 -10.13 -11.39 -8.48
C GLU A 97 -8.71 -11.97 -8.69
N GLY A 98 -8.08 -12.52 -7.64
CA GLY A 98 -6.69 -13.02 -7.64
C GLY A 98 -5.63 -11.93 -7.89
N ARG A 99 -5.98 -10.63 -7.79
CA ARG A 99 -5.09 -9.52 -8.19
C ARG A 99 -5.10 -8.32 -7.26
N ILE A 100 -6.07 -8.21 -6.36
CA ILE A 100 -6.22 -7.07 -5.45
C ILE A 100 -6.30 -7.58 -4.02
N LYS A 101 -5.28 -7.27 -3.22
CA LYS A 101 -5.26 -7.66 -1.81
C LYS A 101 -6.17 -6.77 -0.97
N PHE A 102 -6.89 -7.39 -0.05
CA PHE A 102 -7.73 -6.69 0.92
C PHE A 102 -7.73 -7.41 2.28
N VAL A 103 -8.19 -6.70 3.29
CA VAL A 103 -8.49 -7.22 4.63
C VAL A 103 -9.93 -6.88 4.99
N ARG A 104 -10.54 -7.63 5.91
CA ARG A 104 -11.83 -7.28 6.48
C ARG A 104 -11.62 -6.50 7.78
N ALA A 105 -12.23 -5.33 7.88
CA ALA A 105 -12.24 -4.55 9.12
C ALA A 105 -12.97 -5.32 10.23
N LYS A 106 -12.47 -5.23 11.46
CA LYS A 106 -13.13 -5.71 12.68
C LYS A 106 -13.80 -4.54 13.38
N GLU A 107 -14.65 -4.83 14.35
CA GLU A 107 -15.27 -3.82 15.19
C GLU A 107 -14.21 -2.94 15.88
N GLY A 108 -14.40 -1.62 15.82
CA GLY A 108 -13.45 -0.64 16.36
C GLY A 108 -12.15 -0.49 15.57
N ASP A 109 -12.05 -1.04 14.36
CA ASP A 109 -10.88 -0.81 13.51
C ASP A 109 -10.88 0.60 12.90
N THR A 110 -9.68 1.16 12.83
CA THR A 110 -9.39 2.42 12.12
C THR A 110 -8.30 2.17 11.09
N PHE A 111 -8.13 3.08 10.13
CA PHE A 111 -6.98 3.00 9.21
C PHE A 111 -5.65 3.02 9.94
N VAL A 112 -5.54 3.71 11.09
CA VAL A 112 -4.33 3.74 11.91
C VAL A 112 -4.00 2.36 12.47
N LYS A 113 -4.99 1.70 13.08
CA LYS A 113 -4.83 0.35 13.65
C LYS A 113 -4.54 -0.68 12.56
N LEU A 114 -5.29 -0.65 11.46
CA LEU A 114 -5.06 -1.53 10.31
C LEU A 114 -3.66 -1.33 9.72
N ALA A 115 -3.21 -0.08 9.61
CA ALA A 115 -1.88 0.21 9.08
C ALA A 115 -0.77 -0.29 9.99
N SER A 116 -0.91 -0.11 11.30
CA SER A 116 0.04 -0.65 12.29
C SER A 116 0.14 -2.16 12.17
N ASP A 117 -1.00 -2.85 12.14
CA ASP A 117 -1.09 -4.31 12.07
C ASP A 117 -0.72 -4.90 10.69
N LEU A 118 -0.42 -4.06 9.71
CA LEU A 118 0.01 -4.47 8.37
C LEU A 118 1.39 -3.92 8.01
N GLU A 119 2.02 -3.18 8.93
CA GLU A 119 3.26 -2.44 8.70
C GLU A 119 3.17 -1.50 7.47
N MET A 120 2.02 -0.82 7.32
CA MET A 120 1.73 0.11 6.23
C MET A 120 1.52 1.54 6.74
N THR A 121 1.35 2.51 5.83
CA THR A 121 0.94 3.87 6.22
C THR A 121 -0.57 4.02 6.12
N HIS A 122 -1.21 4.52 7.18
CA HIS A 122 -2.67 4.66 7.25
C HIS A 122 -3.23 5.57 6.13
N GLY A 123 -2.52 6.64 5.78
CA GLY A 123 -2.90 7.50 4.67
C GLY A 123 -2.89 6.81 3.29
N MET A 124 -2.00 5.83 3.06
CA MET A 124 -2.04 5.04 1.83
C MET A 124 -3.26 4.11 1.78
N LEU A 125 -3.60 3.48 2.90
CA LEU A 125 -4.80 2.64 2.99
C LEU A 125 -6.06 3.46 2.70
N ALA A 126 -6.25 4.59 3.38
CA ALA A 126 -7.39 5.48 3.17
C ALA A 126 -7.50 5.91 1.70
N ARG A 127 -6.38 6.34 1.11
CA ARG A 127 -6.31 6.74 -0.30
C ARG A 127 -6.68 5.62 -1.27
N TRP A 128 -6.30 4.36 -1.04
CA TRP A 128 -6.66 3.26 -1.94
C TRP A 128 -8.12 2.86 -1.83
N ASN A 129 -8.74 3.15 -0.70
CA ASN A 129 -10.15 2.92 -0.46
C ASN A 129 -11.01 4.14 -0.82
N ASP A 130 -10.41 5.22 -1.34
CA ASP A 130 -11.09 6.47 -1.67
C ASP A 130 -11.91 6.99 -0.45
N MET A 131 -11.31 6.94 0.75
CA MET A 131 -11.91 7.35 2.03
C MET A 131 -11.01 8.39 2.74
N ASP A 132 -11.62 9.13 3.68
CA ASP A 132 -10.85 9.95 4.62
C ASP A 132 -9.99 9.07 5.54
N LYS A 133 -8.81 9.58 5.92
CA LYS A 133 -7.87 8.87 6.81
C LYS A 133 -8.43 8.65 8.21
N ASP A 134 -9.35 9.51 8.63
CA ASP A 134 -10.01 9.50 9.92
C ASP A 134 -11.42 8.90 9.83
N ALA A 135 -11.79 8.30 8.68
CA ALA A 135 -13.08 7.66 8.50
C ALA A 135 -13.25 6.44 9.44
N ILE A 136 -14.47 6.30 9.96
CA ILE A 136 -14.87 5.16 10.77
C ILE A 136 -15.11 3.95 9.86
N LEU A 137 -14.55 2.81 10.22
CA LEU A 137 -14.70 1.57 9.45
C LEU A 137 -15.79 0.70 10.05
N GLU A 138 -16.60 0.11 9.18
CA GLU A 138 -17.65 -0.82 9.60
C GLU A 138 -17.08 -2.24 9.75
N ALA A 139 -17.58 -2.98 10.74
CA ALA A 139 -17.18 -4.37 10.93
C ALA A 139 -17.55 -5.22 9.70
N GLY A 140 -16.59 -5.99 9.19
CA GLY A 140 -16.72 -6.79 7.97
C GLY A 140 -16.45 -6.03 6.67
N GLN A 141 -16.27 -4.71 6.72
CA GLN A 141 -16.00 -3.89 5.54
C GLN A 141 -14.69 -4.31 4.87
N MET A 142 -14.71 -4.33 3.53
CA MET A 142 -13.55 -4.70 2.73
C MET A 142 -12.62 -3.50 2.60
N ILE A 143 -11.39 -3.63 3.12
CA ILE A 143 -10.38 -2.59 3.07
C ILE A 143 -9.22 -3.05 2.18
N PHE A 144 -9.06 -2.39 1.03
CA PHE A 144 -7.97 -2.66 0.11
C PHE A 144 -6.63 -2.24 0.71
N VAL A 145 -5.67 -3.16 0.67
CA VAL A 145 -4.29 -2.95 1.16
C VAL A 145 -3.30 -2.76 0.01
N GLN A 146 -3.82 -2.46 -1.18
CA GLN A 146 -3.06 -2.06 -2.35
C GLN A 146 -3.97 -1.24 -3.30
N PRO A 147 -3.42 -0.54 -4.31
CA PRO A 147 -4.23 0.20 -5.25
C PRO A 147 -5.25 -0.67 -5.99
N LYS A 148 -6.51 -0.21 -6.04
CA LYS A 148 -7.56 -0.73 -6.93
C LYS A 148 -7.12 -0.69 -8.40
N ARG A 149 -7.75 -1.50 -9.26
CA ARG A 149 -7.43 -1.58 -10.69
C ARG A 149 -8.20 -0.52 -11.49
N ASN A 150 -7.75 -0.26 -12.71
CA ASN A 150 -8.47 0.67 -13.60
C ASN A 150 -9.70 0.03 -14.26
N SER A 151 -9.86 -1.28 -14.14
CA SER A 151 -10.97 -2.03 -14.73
C SER A 151 -11.16 -3.37 -14.04
N SER A 152 -12.41 -3.83 -13.94
CA SER A 152 -12.73 -5.17 -13.43
C SER A 152 -12.20 -6.26 -14.39
N LYS A 153 -11.76 -7.41 -13.85
CA LYS A 153 -11.46 -8.62 -14.65
C LYS A 153 -12.75 -9.27 -15.12
N SER A 154 -13.64 -9.49 -14.16
CA SER A 154 -14.81 -10.38 -14.27
C SER A 154 -15.93 -9.79 -15.10
N SER A 155 -16.21 -8.49 -14.94
CA SER A 155 -17.40 -7.87 -15.53
C SER A 155 -17.05 -6.59 -16.29
N ALA A 156 -17.77 -6.35 -17.39
CA ALA A 156 -17.63 -5.11 -18.17
C ALA A 156 -18.62 -4.03 -17.74
N LYS A 157 -19.79 -4.46 -17.26
CA LYS A 157 -20.90 -3.60 -16.84
C LYS A 157 -21.53 -4.18 -15.58
N TYR A 158 -22.14 -3.32 -14.79
CA TYR A 158 -22.94 -3.64 -13.62
C TYR A 158 -24.29 -2.92 -13.68
N SER A 159 -25.32 -3.46 -13.04
CA SER A 159 -26.62 -2.81 -12.89
C SER A 159 -26.79 -2.41 -11.43
N ALA A 160 -26.78 -1.11 -11.16
CA ALA A 160 -26.80 -0.56 -9.81
C ALA A 160 -28.08 -0.90 -9.04
N LYS A 161 -27.93 -1.08 -7.73
CA LYS A 161 -29.06 -1.18 -6.81
C LYS A 161 -29.60 0.22 -6.47
N ALA A 162 -30.83 0.27 -5.99
CA ALA A 162 -31.48 1.53 -5.62
C ALA A 162 -30.68 2.23 -4.50
N GLY A 163 -30.23 3.47 -4.75
CA GLY A 163 -29.56 4.31 -3.75
C GLY A 163 -28.08 3.97 -3.51
N GLU A 164 -27.52 3.03 -4.28
CA GLU A 164 -26.10 2.67 -4.22
C GLU A 164 -25.23 3.82 -4.74
N SER A 165 -24.09 4.05 -4.11
CA SER A 165 -23.13 5.07 -4.57
C SER A 165 -22.15 4.49 -5.59
N LEU A 166 -21.55 5.37 -6.38
CA LEU A 166 -20.46 4.98 -7.28
C LEU A 166 -19.25 4.43 -6.49
N TRP A 167 -19.06 4.89 -5.25
CA TRP A 167 -18.05 4.39 -4.33
C TRP A 167 -18.33 2.93 -3.91
N ASP A 168 -19.59 2.55 -3.66
CA ASP A 168 -19.95 1.17 -3.31
C ASP A 168 -19.57 0.20 -4.43
N VAL A 169 -19.93 0.55 -5.67
CA VAL A 169 -19.56 -0.21 -6.87
C VAL A 169 -18.04 -0.28 -7.04
N SER A 170 -17.35 0.82 -6.73
CA SER A 170 -15.89 0.89 -6.74
C SER A 170 -15.26 -0.09 -5.75
N GLN A 171 -15.80 -0.20 -4.52
CA GLN A 171 -15.33 -1.17 -3.53
C GLN A 171 -15.66 -2.61 -3.95
N GLN A 172 -16.90 -2.85 -4.37
CA GLN A 172 -17.40 -4.18 -4.72
C GLN A 172 -16.60 -4.82 -5.87
N TYR A 173 -16.20 -4.03 -6.87
CA TYR A 173 -15.50 -4.52 -8.06
C TYR A 173 -13.98 -4.24 -8.04
N GLY A 174 -13.45 -3.63 -6.99
CA GLY A 174 -12.02 -3.29 -6.90
C GLY A 174 -11.54 -2.38 -8.04
N VAL A 175 -12.42 -1.52 -8.56
CA VAL A 175 -12.12 -0.55 -9.63
C VAL A 175 -11.96 0.83 -9.02
N LYS A 176 -10.93 1.59 -9.38
CA LYS A 176 -10.73 2.97 -8.85
C LYS A 176 -11.96 3.84 -9.11
N LEU A 177 -12.40 4.59 -8.09
CA LEU A 177 -13.56 5.46 -8.18
C LEU A 177 -13.42 6.49 -9.30
N SER A 178 -12.30 7.21 -9.35
CA SER A 178 -11.94 8.12 -10.45
C SER A 178 -12.04 7.53 -11.87
N ARG A 179 -11.74 6.22 -12.02
CA ARG A 179 -11.87 5.54 -13.31
C ARG A 179 -13.31 5.21 -13.61
N LEU A 180 -14.05 4.77 -12.59
CA LEU A 180 -15.46 4.46 -12.70
C LEU A 180 -16.28 5.71 -13.05
N ALA A 181 -16.05 6.81 -12.34
CA ALA A 181 -16.58 8.15 -12.64
C ALA A 181 -16.34 8.53 -14.09
N LYS A 182 -15.08 8.43 -14.55
CA LYS A 182 -14.70 8.75 -15.93
C LYS A 182 -15.34 7.85 -16.99
N TYR A 183 -15.60 6.58 -16.72
CA TYR A 183 -16.23 5.70 -17.72
C TYR A 183 -17.71 5.96 -17.87
N ASN A 184 -18.35 6.53 -16.86
CA ASN A 184 -19.79 6.72 -16.79
C ASN A 184 -20.19 8.19 -16.92
N ASP A 185 -19.23 9.10 -17.04
CA ASP A 185 -19.43 10.55 -17.06
C ASP A 185 -20.26 11.03 -15.84
N LEU A 186 -19.95 10.46 -14.68
CA LEU A 186 -20.58 10.76 -13.38
C LEU A 186 -19.56 11.36 -12.40
N PRO A 187 -19.99 12.20 -11.45
CA PRO A 187 -19.12 12.62 -10.36
C PRO A 187 -18.82 11.46 -9.39
N GLU A 188 -17.74 11.58 -8.62
CA GLU A 188 -17.28 10.50 -7.72
C GLU A 188 -18.24 10.23 -6.55
N ASP A 189 -19.01 11.23 -6.14
CA ASP A 189 -20.05 11.17 -5.11
C ASP A 189 -21.45 10.85 -5.67
N ALA A 190 -21.55 10.46 -6.94
CA ALA A 190 -22.82 10.15 -7.59
C ALA A 190 -23.56 9.01 -6.88
N LYS A 191 -24.85 9.24 -6.61
CA LYS A 191 -25.81 8.21 -6.26
C LYS A 191 -26.43 7.63 -7.52
N LEU A 192 -26.59 6.31 -7.56
CA LEU A 192 -27.04 5.56 -8.71
C LEU A 192 -28.53 5.22 -8.57
N ASN A 193 -29.21 5.27 -9.71
CA ASN A 193 -30.60 4.86 -9.80
C ASN A 193 -30.69 3.33 -9.91
N ALA A 194 -31.79 2.77 -9.40
CA ALA A 194 -32.07 1.35 -9.55
C ALA A 194 -32.04 0.94 -11.04
N GLY A 195 -31.25 -0.08 -11.38
CA GLY A 195 -31.13 -0.56 -12.76
C GLY A 195 -30.18 0.26 -13.65
N GLN A 196 -29.56 1.31 -13.13
CA GLN A 196 -28.61 2.12 -13.90
C GLN A 196 -27.39 1.28 -14.29
N LYS A 197 -27.05 1.30 -15.58
CA LYS A 197 -25.91 0.56 -16.11
C LYS A 197 -24.62 1.33 -15.83
N VAL A 198 -23.73 0.73 -15.05
CA VAL A 198 -22.41 1.26 -14.72
C VAL A 198 -21.33 0.48 -15.47
N LEU A 199 -20.54 1.17 -16.28
CA LEU A 199 -19.37 0.63 -16.98
C LEU A 199 -18.21 0.43 -16.00
N LEU A 200 -17.71 -0.81 -15.89
CA LEU A 200 -16.58 -1.19 -15.03
C LEU A 200 -15.24 -1.18 -15.76
N ARG A 201 -15.23 -0.81 -17.04
CA ARG A 201 -14.06 -0.69 -17.92
C ARG A 201 -14.36 0.31 -19.05
N LYS A 202 -13.32 0.86 -19.66
CA LYS A 202 -13.45 1.76 -20.82
C LYS A 202 -14.26 1.07 -21.93
N ALA A 203 -15.28 1.75 -22.45
CA ALA A 203 -16.02 1.28 -23.61
C ALA A 203 -15.08 1.08 -24.81
N LYS A 204 -15.23 -0.04 -25.52
CA LYS A 204 -14.59 -0.20 -26.83
C LYS A 204 -15.31 0.76 -27.79
N ARG A 205 -14.52 1.59 -28.47
CA ARG A 205 -15.00 2.41 -29.59
C ARG A 205 -15.17 1.52 -30.81
#